data_AF-A0A0B1SQB2-F1
#
_entry.id   AF-A0A0B1SQB2-F1
#
_cell.length_a   1.000
_cell.length_b   1.000
_cell.length_c   1.000
_cell.angle_alpha   90.00
_cell.angle_beta   90.00
_cell.angle_gamma   90.00
#
_symmetry.space_group_name_H-M   'P 1'
#
loop_
_entity.id
_entity.type
_entity.pdbx_description
1 polymer ?
#
loop_
_entity_poly.entity_id
_entity_poly.type
_entity_poly.pdbx_seq_one_letter_code
_entity_poly.pdbx_strand_id
1 'polypeptide(L)'
;LLAEDVSSEENRNCSCTAKGLWLDIVFAVDVSVTMSGRSLLQITDNIKSLSSKFTLDRNKQQHVRLSLITFAKDVKVLTYSIPSVEKMVEILNDVNPDESEAKGNYTRAFLECKKIIRDSRDTSRDVIIMYGSSPYT
;
A
#
# COMPACT_ATOMS: atom_id res chain seq x y z
N LEU A 1 -16.20 -16.20 -44.43
CA LEU A 1 -15.96 -16.49 -43.00
C LEU A 1 -15.34 -15.24 -42.39
N LEU A 2 -16.18 -14.33 -41.91
CA LEU A 2 -15.75 -13.13 -41.20
C LEU A 2 -15.58 -13.54 -39.74
N ALA A 3 -14.35 -13.47 -39.23
CA ALA A 3 -14.14 -13.48 -37.79
C ALA A 3 -14.61 -12.12 -37.29
N GLU A 4 -15.74 -12.10 -36.58
CA GLU A 4 -16.20 -10.93 -35.87
C GLU A 4 -15.13 -10.54 -34.85
N ASP A 5 -14.48 -9.42 -35.12
CA ASP A 5 -13.61 -8.74 -34.19
C ASP A 5 -14.52 -8.18 -33.08
N VAL A 6 -14.74 -8.99 -32.04
CA VAL A 6 -15.46 -8.57 -30.83
C VAL A 6 -14.55 -7.57 -30.10
N SER A 7 -14.49 -6.34 -30.62
CA SER A 7 -13.99 -5.20 -29.87
C SER A 7 -14.97 -4.95 -28.73
N SER A 8 -14.70 -5.55 -27.57
CA SER A 8 -15.58 -5.47 -26.40
C SER A 8 -15.67 -4.03 -25.90
N GLU A 9 -16.62 -3.27 -26.43
CA GLU A 9 -17.08 -2.01 -25.86
C GLU A 9 -17.51 -2.17 -24.38
N GLU A 10 -17.82 -3.39 -23.95
CA GLU A 10 -18.06 -3.74 -22.55
C GLU A 10 -16.85 -3.49 -21.62
N ASN A 11 -15.61 -3.57 -22.13
CA ASN A 11 -14.41 -3.27 -21.34
C ASN A 11 -14.13 -1.77 -21.15
N ARG A 12 -14.85 -0.88 -21.87
CA ARG A 12 -14.69 0.57 -21.77
C ARG A 12 -15.61 1.24 -20.76
N ASN A 13 -16.57 0.50 -20.19
CA ASN A 13 -17.52 1.02 -19.19
C ASN A 13 -17.07 0.80 -17.73
N CYS A 14 -15.79 0.50 -17.50
CA CYS A 14 -15.22 0.67 -16.16
C CYS A 14 -15.12 2.17 -15.86
N SER A 15 -16.10 2.72 -15.13
CA SER A 15 -15.96 4.09 -14.62
C SER A 15 -14.64 4.18 -13.84
N CYS A 16 -13.72 5.04 -14.27
CA CYS A 16 -12.42 5.25 -13.62
C CYS A 16 -12.61 6.05 -12.31
N THR A 17 -13.41 5.51 -11.40
CA THR A 17 -13.63 6.04 -10.06
C THR A 17 -12.77 5.25 -9.08
N ALA A 18 -12.33 5.88 -7.99
CA ALA A 18 -11.52 5.21 -6.96
C ALA A 18 -12.19 3.91 -6.44
N LYS A 19 -13.52 3.86 -6.41
CA LYS A 19 -14.31 2.69 -5.98
C LYS A 19 -14.29 1.53 -6.99
N GLY A 20 -14.04 1.80 -8.27
CA GLY A 20 -13.96 0.78 -9.33
C GLY A 20 -12.52 0.33 -9.64
N LEU A 21 -11.53 0.78 -8.86
CA LEU A 21 -10.14 0.40 -9.08
C LEU A 21 -9.85 -1.01 -8.58
N TRP A 22 -9.02 -1.72 -9.35
CA TRP A 22 -8.52 -3.05 -9.00
C TRP A 22 -7.00 -2.97 -8.74
N LEU A 23 -6.63 -2.70 -7.49
CA LEU A 23 -5.24 -2.46 -7.10
C LEU A 23 -4.77 -3.41 -5.99
N ASP A 24 -3.48 -3.71 -6.00
CA ASP A 24 -2.77 -4.26 -4.87
C ASP A 24 -1.80 -3.17 -4.36
N ILE A 25 -2.11 -2.62 -3.18
CA ILE A 25 -1.36 -1.49 -2.60
C ILE A 25 -0.45 -1.99 -1.50
N VAL A 26 0.84 -1.65 -1.60
CA VAL A 26 1.81 -1.81 -0.52
C VAL A 26 2.11 -0.44 0.07
N PHE A 27 1.70 -0.22 1.32
CA PHE A 27 2.17 0.92 2.11
C PHE A 27 3.54 0.60 2.69
N ALA A 28 4.53 1.44 2.40
CA ALA A 28 5.87 1.34 2.96
C ALA A 28 6.12 2.54 3.89
N VAL A 29 6.28 2.28 5.18
CA VAL A 29 6.41 3.33 6.21
C VAL A 29 7.80 3.29 6.82
N ASP A 30 8.57 4.36 6.61
CA ASP A 30 9.82 4.62 7.33
C ASP A 30 9.49 4.86 8.82
N VAL A 31 10.12 4.07 9.69
CA VAL A 31 9.97 4.13 11.15
C VAL A 31 11.30 4.44 11.84
N SER A 32 12.24 5.07 11.12
CA SER A 32 13.46 5.64 11.69
C SER A 32 13.17 6.79 12.68
N VAL A 33 14.19 7.22 13.44
CA VAL A 33 14.09 8.30 14.45
C VAL A 33 13.34 9.53 13.93
N THR A 34 13.67 9.96 12.70
CA THR A 34 13.11 11.18 12.08
C THR A 34 11.63 11.07 11.73
N MET A 35 11.07 9.87 11.79
CA MET A 35 9.66 9.57 11.53
C MET A 35 8.86 9.25 12.81
N SER A 36 9.47 9.34 13.99
CA SER A 36 8.81 9.02 15.26
C SER A 36 7.73 10.05 15.68
N GLY A 37 6.84 9.65 16.59
CA GLY A 37 5.86 10.53 17.22
C GLY A 37 4.77 11.07 16.27
N ARG A 38 4.68 12.40 16.14
CA ARG A 38 3.61 13.08 15.39
C ARG A 38 3.56 12.67 13.91
N SER A 39 4.70 12.29 13.33
CA SER A 39 4.78 11.89 11.92
C SER A 39 4.01 10.58 11.67
N LEU A 40 4.08 9.59 12.57
CA LEU A 40 3.33 8.35 12.44
C LEU A 40 1.81 8.55 12.54
N LEU A 41 1.35 9.42 13.44
CA LEU A 41 -0.07 9.75 13.53
C LEU A 41 -0.61 10.37 12.23
N GLN A 42 0.14 11.29 11.63
CA GLN A 42 -0.23 11.90 10.35
C GLN A 42 -0.25 10.87 9.21
N ILE A 43 0.69 9.93 9.20
CA ILE A 43 0.73 8.84 8.22
C ILE A 43 -0.51 7.95 8.36
N THR A 44 -0.86 7.58 9.60
CA THR A 44 -2.06 6.80 9.91
C THR A 44 -3.33 7.50 9.43
N ASP A 45 -3.48 8.81 9.66
CA ASP A 45 -4.64 9.58 9.19
C ASP A 45 -4.69 9.69 7.66
N ASN A 46 -3.54 9.84 7.01
CA ASN A 46 -3.45 9.84 5.55
C ASN A 46 -3.85 8.49 4.96
N ILE A 47 -3.40 7.38 5.55
CA ILE A 47 -3.78 6.02 5.15
C ILE A 47 -5.29 5.84 5.28
N LYS A 48 -5.90 6.27 6.40
CA LYS A 48 -7.36 6.23 6.59
C LYS A 48 -8.10 7.04 5.52
N SER A 49 -7.70 8.29 5.34
CA SER A 49 -8.31 9.21 4.37
C SER A 49 -8.23 8.67 2.94
N LEU A 50 -7.05 8.18 2.53
CA LEU A 50 -6.87 7.61 1.21
C LEU A 50 -7.69 6.32 1.03
N SER A 51 -7.59 5.40 1.98
CA SER A 51 -8.23 4.08 1.89
C SER A 51 -9.75 4.17 1.89
N SER A 52 -10.33 5.21 2.52
CA SER A 52 -11.78 5.47 2.51
C SER A 52 -12.38 5.67 1.11
N LYS A 53 -11.54 5.97 0.11
CA LYS A 53 -11.93 6.19 -1.28
C LYS A 53 -12.05 4.88 -2.07
N PHE A 54 -11.54 3.77 -1.53
CA PHE A 54 -11.47 2.48 -2.21
C PHE A 54 -12.52 1.49 -1.72
N THR A 55 -12.83 0.52 -2.58
CA THR A 55 -13.59 -0.67 -2.19
C THR A 55 -12.61 -1.71 -1.63
N LEU A 56 -12.71 -2.07 -0.35
CA LEU A 56 -11.83 -3.06 0.30
C LEU A 56 -12.49 -4.43 0.50
N ASP A 57 -13.82 -4.51 0.32
CA ASP A 57 -14.58 -5.75 0.43
C ASP A 57 -14.18 -6.72 -0.69
N ARG A 58 -13.56 -7.83 -0.29
CA ARG A 58 -13.03 -8.85 -1.22
C ARG A 58 -14.12 -9.62 -1.95
N ASN A 59 -15.36 -9.54 -1.46
CA ASN A 59 -16.52 -10.14 -2.13
C ASN A 59 -17.03 -9.28 -3.29
N LYS A 60 -16.49 -8.07 -3.47
CA LYS A 60 -16.75 -7.21 -4.64
C LYS A 60 -15.72 -7.51 -5.73
N GLN A 61 -16.18 -7.50 -6.98
CA GLN A 61 -15.32 -7.77 -8.15
C GLN A 61 -14.17 -6.75 -8.27
N GLN A 62 -14.47 -5.47 -8.08
CA GLN A 62 -13.48 -4.38 -8.07
C GLN A 62 -13.14 -4.03 -6.63
N HIS A 63 -12.01 -4.54 -6.14
CA HIS A 63 -11.51 -4.23 -4.80
C HIS A 63 -10.00 -4.07 -4.75
N VAL A 64 -9.58 -3.26 -3.78
CA VAL A 64 -8.19 -3.02 -3.43
C VAL A 64 -7.77 -3.99 -2.33
N ARG A 65 -6.56 -4.57 -2.45
CA ARG A 65 -5.91 -5.28 -1.35
C ARG A 65 -4.82 -4.42 -0.75
N LEU A 66 -4.68 -4.52 0.56
CA LEU A 66 -3.76 -3.71 1.34
C LEU A 66 -2.65 -4.58 1.91
N SER A 67 -1.41 -4.14 1.78
CA SER A 67 -0.24 -4.71 2.45
C SER A 67 0.55 -3.58 3.11
N LEU A 68 1.29 -3.92 4.15
CA LEU A 68 2.10 -2.98 4.92
C LEU A 68 3.52 -3.53 5.08
N ILE A 69 4.50 -2.65 4.85
CA ILE A 69 5.85 -2.82 5.37
C ILE A 69 6.21 -1.62 6.25
N THR A 70 6.93 -1.88 7.34
CA THR A 70 7.63 -0.83 8.08
C THR A 70 9.11 -1.10 8.06
N PHE A 71 9.91 -0.05 7.92
CA PHE A 71 11.35 -0.18 7.72
C PHE A 71 12.14 0.94 8.39
N ALA A 72 13.34 0.60 8.84
CA ALA A 72 14.42 1.54 9.15
C ALA A 72 15.63 1.07 8.34
N LYS A 73 16.74 0.66 8.98
CA LYS A 73 17.83 -0.05 8.29
C LYS A 73 17.39 -1.38 7.70
N ASP A 74 16.58 -2.12 8.45
CA ASP A 74 15.95 -3.39 8.08
C ASP A 74 14.42 -3.28 8.12
N VAL A 75 13.73 -4.29 7.58
CA VAL A 75 12.27 -4.39 7.68
C VAL A 75 11.88 -4.86 9.07
N LYS A 76 10.96 -4.14 9.71
CA LYS A 76 10.46 -4.40 11.06
C LYS A 76 9.14 -5.16 11.04
N VAL A 77 8.22 -4.73 10.18
CA VAL A 77 6.93 -5.39 9.96
C VAL A 77 6.73 -5.65 8.48
N LEU A 78 6.16 -6.81 8.19
CA LEU A 78 5.77 -7.25 6.85
C LEU A 78 4.43 -7.97 6.99
N THR A 79 3.36 -7.36 6.48
CA THR A 79 2.02 -7.95 6.56
C THR A 79 1.30 -7.81 5.24
N TYR A 80 0.80 -8.93 4.76
CA TYR A 80 0.14 -9.08 3.48
C TYR A 80 -1.36 -9.14 3.66
N SER A 81 -2.09 -8.66 2.66
CA SER A 81 -3.53 -8.92 2.54
C SER A 81 -4.25 -8.58 3.85
N ILE A 82 -4.02 -7.37 4.36
CA ILE A 82 -4.62 -6.86 5.58
C ILE A 82 -6.14 -6.74 5.35
N PRO A 83 -6.97 -7.21 6.30
CA PRO A 83 -8.42 -7.32 6.08
C PRO A 83 -9.15 -5.98 6.13
N SER A 84 -8.60 -4.98 6.82
CA SER A 84 -9.21 -3.66 6.94
C SER A 84 -8.18 -2.56 7.22
N VAL A 85 -8.60 -1.30 7.06
CA VAL A 85 -7.77 -0.15 7.39
C VAL A 85 -7.51 -0.09 8.89
N GLU A 86 -8.50 -0.41 9.71
CA GLU A 86 -8.40 -0.45 11.17
C GLU A 86 -7.30 -1.42 11.59
N LYS A 87 -7.24 -2.60 10.97
CA LYS A 87 -6.18 -3.57 11.28
C LYS A 87 -4.80 -3.07 10.88
N MET A 88 -4.68 -2.36 9.76
CA MET A 88 -3.41 -1.74 9.37
C MET A 88 -2.97 -0.67 10.38
N VAL A 89 -3.91 0.14 10.85
CA VAL A 89 -3.69 1.18 11.84
C VAL A 89 -3.27 0.59 13.18
N GLU A 90 -3.91 -0.49 13.63
CA GLU A 90 -3.49 -1.25 14.82
C GLU A 90 -2.02 -1.69 14.68
N ILE A 91 -1.68 -2.33 13.56
CA ILE A 91 -0.30 -2.78 13.30
C ILE A 91 0.67 -1.60 13.34
N LEU A 92 0.34 -0.46 12.73
CA LEU A 92 1.20 0.74 12.73
C LEU A 92 1.38 1.33 14.12
N ASN A 93 0.33 1.35 14.95
CA ASN A 93 0.41 1.87 16.32
C ASN A 93 1.26 0.98 17.24
N ASP A 94 1.35 -0.32 16.94
CA ASP A 94 2.18 -1.28 17.68
C ASP A 94 3.66 -1.25 17.24
N VAL A 95 4.00 -0.48 16.20
CA VAL A 95 5.39 -0.36 15.73
C VAL A 95 6.16 0.64 16.57
N ASN A 96 7.18 0.13 17.26
CA ASN A 96 8.18 0.96 17.90
C ASN A 96 9.14 1.54 16.84
N PRO A 97 9.37 2.87 16.81
CA PRO A 97 10.39 3.46 15.97
C PRO A 97 11.77 2.87 16.26
N ASP A 98 12.60 2.76 15.22
CA ASP A 98 13.99 2.38 15.37
C ASP A 98 14.81 3.59 15.80
N GLU A 99 15.05 3.71 17.11
CA GLU A 99 15.80 4.83 17.69
C GLU A 99 17.30 4.83 17.33
N SER A 100 17.82 3.73 16.77
CA SER A 100 19.23 3.61 16.38
C SER A 100 19.52 4.11 14.97
N GLU A 101 18.48 4.31 14.17
CA GLU A 101 18.60 4.65 12.75
C GLU A 101 18.01 6.03 12.49
N ALA A 102 18.83 6.95 11.99
CA ALA A 102 18.38 8.31 11.69
C ALA A 102 17.46 8.38 10.46
N LYS A 103 17.61 7.45 9.51
CA LYS A 103 16.89 7.42 8.23
C LYS A 103 16.55 5.99 7.82
N GLY A 104 15.46 5.82 7.07
CA GLY A 104 15.09 4.55 6.47
C GLY A 104 15.97 4.12 5.29
N ASN A 105 16.19 2.82 5.16
CA ASN A 105 16.83 2.18 4.00
C ASN A 105 15.80 1.92 2.89
N TYR A 106 15.59 2.92 2.05
CA TYR A 106 14.60 2.88 0.96
C TYR A 106 14.87 1.76 -0.05
N THR A 107 16.14 1.47 -0.37
CA THR A 107 16.50 0.37 -1.28
C THR A 107 16.00 -0.96 -0.73
N ARG A 108 16.22 -1.23 0.56
CA ARG A 108 15.73 -2.45 1.20
C ARG A 108 14.20 -2.51 1.19
N ALA A 109 13.53 -1.40 1.51
CA ALA A 109 12.08 -1.30 1.48
C ALA A 109 11.51 -1.64 0.09
N PHE A 110 12.05 -1.06 -0.99
CA PHE A 110 11.61 -1.34 -2.35
C PHE A 110 11.84 -2.79 -2.76
N LEU A 111 12.97 -3.40 -2.34
CA LEU A 111 13.23 -4.81 -2.60
C LEU A 111 12.20 -5.72 -1.93
N GLU A 112 11.77 -5.41 -0.71
CA GLU A 112 10.70 -6.17 -0.05
C GLU A 112 9.33 -5.91 -0.69
N CYS A 113 8.97 -4.66 -1.01
CA CYS A 113 7.75 -4.36 -1.78
C CYS A 113 7.67 -5.16 -3.08
N LYS A 114 8.80 -5.28 -3.80
CA LYS A 114 8.88 -6.05 -5.04
C LYS A 114 8.57 -7.54 -4.83
N LYS A 115 8.94 -8.12 -3.68
CA LYS A 115 8.57 -9.51 -3.36
C LYS A 115 7.08 -9.64 -3.14
N ILE A 116 6.47 -8.69 -2.42
CA ILE A 116 5.00 -8.67 -2.21
C ILE A 116 4.25 -8.61 -3.53
N ILE A 117 4.69 -7.72 -4.41
CA ILE A 117 4.07 -7.50 -5.71
C ILE A 117 4.21 -8.73 -6.62
N ARG A 118 5.29 -9.50 -6.52
CA ARG A 118 5.43 -10.73 -7.32
C ARG A 118 4.37 -11.80 -7.00
N ASP A 119 3.76 -11.72 -5.82
CA ASP A 119 2.69 -12.60 -5.38
C ASP A 119 1.29 -11.98 -5.60
N SER A 120 1.22 -10.87 -6.37
CA SER A 120 -0.03 -10.15 -6.65
C SER A 120 -0.88 -10.84 -7.74
N ARG A 121 -2.09 -10.31 -7.96
CA ARG A 121 -3.05 -10.91 -8.89
C ARG A 121 -2.70 -10.53 -10.33
N ASP A 122 -2.75 -11.50 -11.26
CA ASP A 122 -2.43 -11.31 -12.68
C ASP A 122 -3.17 -10.13 -13.38
N THR A 123 -4.33 -9.71 -12.86
CA THR A 123 -5.18 -8.68 -13.46
C THR A 123 -5.26 -7.38 -12.65
N SER A 124 -4.62 -7.29 -11.48
CA SER A 124 -4.57 -6.05 -10.69
C SER A 124 -3.39 -5.18 -11.14
N ARG A 125 -3.41 -3.90 -10.75
CA ARG A 125 -2.22 -3.03 -10.83
C ARG A 125 -1.58 -2.92 -9.45
N ASP A 126 -0.26 -3.00 -9.44
CA ASP A 126 0.53 -2.83 -8.22
C ASP A 126 0.86 -1.36 -7.96
N VAL A 127 0.69 -0.93 -6.72
CA VAL A 127 1.00 0.43 -6.29
C VAL A 127 1.81 0.37 -5.00
N ILE A 128 2.93 1.10 -4.97
CA ILE A 128 3.69 1.33 -3.73
C ILE A 128 3.44 2.76 -3.29
N ILE A 129 3.00 2.94 -2.04
CA ILE A 129 2.88 4.24 -1.41
C ILE A 129 3.90 4.30 -0.29
N MET A 130 4.90 5.15 -0.45
CA MET A 130 6.01 5.25 0.49
C MET A 130 5.92 6.53 1.31
N TYR A 131 5.92 6.38 2.63
CA TYR A 131 6.09 7.45 3.59
C TYR A 131 7.52 7.40 4.12
N GLY A 132 8.27 8.48 3.90
CA GLY A 132 9.69 8.57 4.23
C GLY A 132 10.04 9.92 4.82
N SER A 133 11.15 9.96 5.57
CA SER A 133 11.76 11.19 6.06
C SER A 133 12.40 11.98 4.91
N SER A 134 12.16 13.29 4.87
CA SER A 134 12.87 14.17 3.93
C SER A 134 14.32 14.38 4.41
N PRO A 135 15.33 14.26 3.53
CA PRO A 135 16.72 14.49 3.91
C PRO A 135 17.08 15.96 4.18
N TYR A 136 16.12 16.89 4.05
CA TYR A 136 16.31 18.33 4.25
C TYR A 136 15.50 18.85 5.46
N THR A 137 16.00 18.59 6.66
CA THR A 137 15.71 19.36 7.88
C THR A 137 16.94 19.35 8.76
#